data_AF-K1SXG2-F1
#
_entry.id   AF-K1SXG2-F1
#
_cell.length_a   1.000
_cell.length_b   1.000
_cell.length_c   1.000
_cell.angle_alpha   90.00
_cell.angle_beta   90.00
_cell.angle_gamma   90.00
#
_symmetry.space_group_name_H-M   'P 1'
#
loop_
_entity.id
_entity.type
_entity.pdbx_description
1 polymer ?
#
loop_
_entity_poly.entity_id
_entity_poly.type
_entity_poly.pdbx_seq_one_letter_code
_entity_poly.pdbx_strand_id
1 'polypeptide(L)' 'MVDAHTNDARNNMELLRNVYGSQIHIFDNYIPFSVRMKEAVREGQSIFSYDPKGKATEAYRRVTEEVLKDAI' A
#
# COMPACT_ATOMS: atom_id res chain seq x y z
N MET A 1 -4.84 0.87 -2.86
CA MET A 1 -4.87 1.78 -1.69
C MET A 1 -6.00 1.33 -0.79
N VAL A 2 -5.75 1.20 0.51
CA VAL A 2 -6.70 0.65 1.48
C VAL A 2 -7.02 1.70 2.53
N ASP A 3 -8.29 1.85 2.90
CA ASP A 3 -8.65 2.60 4.10
C ASP A 3 -8.54 1.68 5.32
N ALA A 4 -7.46 1.79 6.07
CA ALA A 4 -7.15 0.91 7.19
C ALA A 4 -8.07 1.11 8.42
N HIS A 5 -8.98 2.09 8.38
CA HIS A 5 -9.88 2.40 9.49
C HIS A 5 -11.18 1.58 9.47
N THR A 6 -11.48 0.85 8.40
CA THR A 6 -12.70 0.04 8.31
C THR A 6 -12.38 -1.45 8.49
N ASN A 7 -13.18 -2.13 9.32
CA ASN A 7 -13.11 -3.60 9.44
C ASN A 7 -13.42 -4.28 8.11
N ASP A 8 -14.21 -3.63 7.26
CA ASP A 8 -14.54 -4.10 5.90
C ASP A 8 -13.29 -4.23 5.03
N ALA A 9 -12.34 -3.31 5.15
CA ALA A 9 -11.09 -3.39 4.40
C ALA A 9 -10.26 -4.63 4.80
N ARG A 10 -10.21 -4.97 6.09
CA ARG A 10 -9.56 -6.21 6.54
C ARG A 10 -10.28 -7.45 6.03
N ASN A 11 -11.60 -7.51 6.20
CA ASN A 11 -12.39 -8.66 5.77
C ASN A 11 -12.26 -8.88 4.25
N ASN A 12 -12.31 -7.81 3.46
CA ASN A 12 -12.13 -7.91 2.01
C ASN A 12 -10.73 -8.37 1.60
N MET A 13 -9.68 -7.93 2.31
CA MET A 13 -8.32 -8.42 2.06
C MET A 13 -8.18 -9.91 2.38
N GLU A 14 -8.74 -10.38 3.48
CA GLU A 14 -8.77 -11.82 3.81
C GLU A 14 -9.55 -12.63 2.78
N LEU A 15 -10.71 -12.13 2.34
CA LEU A 15 -11.54 -12.77 1.32
C LEU A 15 -10.79 -12.88 -0.01
N LEU A 16 -10.13 -11.80 -0.45
CA LEU A 16 -9.31 -11.81 -1.66
C LEU A 16 -8.15 -12.81 -1.54
N ARG A 17 -7.50 -12.90 -0.37
CA ARG A 17 -6.42 -13.87 -0.15
C ARG A 17 -6.91 -15.31 -0.13
N ASN A 18 -8.07 -15.57 0.46
CA ASN A 18 -8.66 -16.91 0.45
C ASN A 18 -9.12 -17.35 -0.95
N VAL A 19 -9.66 -16.43 -1.75
CA VAL A 19 -10.19 -16.75 -3.09
C VAL A 19 -9.11 -16.77 -4.16
N TYR A 20 -8.22 -15.78 -4.15
CA TYR A 20 -7.23 -15.57 -5.22
C TYR A 20 -5.78 -15.81 -4.78
N GLY A 21 -5.50 -16.05 -3.50
CA GLY A 21 -4.13 -16.23 -3.01
C GLY A 21 -3.40 -17.45 -3.59
N SER A 22 -4.11 -18.38 -4.22
CA SER A 22 -3.53 -19.50 -4.96
C SER A 22 -3.16 -19.17 -6.42
N GLN A 23 -3.72 -18.08 -6.97
CA GLN A 23 -3.52 -17.66 -8.37
C GLN A 23 -2.72 -16.37 -8.51
N ILE A 24 -2.79 -15.49 -7.51
CA ILE A 24 -2.16 -14.18 -7.51
C ILE A 24 -1.47 -14.00 -6.16
N HIS A 25 -0.20 -13.63 -6.18
CA HIS A 25 0.53 -13.30 -4.96
C HIS A 25 -0.03 -12.01 -4.36
N ILE A 26 -0.59 -12.09 -3.16
CA ILE A 26 -1.11 -10.94 -2.43
C ILE A 26 -0.12 -10.59 -1.32
N PHE A 27 0.54 -9.45 -1.50
CA PHE A 27 1.49 -8.89 -0.54
C PHE A 27 0.84 -8.53 0.81
N ASP A 28 1.57 -8.73 1.90
CA ASP A 28 1.13 -8.43 3.26
C ASP A 28 1.13 -6.94 3.55
N ASN A 29 2.04 -6.19 2.93
CA ASN A 29 2.07 -4.74 3.07
C ASN A 29 1.04 -4.07 2.15
N TYR A 30 0.23 -3.18 2.73
CA TYR A 30 -0.73 -2.37 1.99
C TYR A 30 -0.38 -0.89 2.07
N ILE A 31 -0.75 -0.14 1.03
CA ILE A 31 -0.59 1.32 0.99
C ILE A 31 -1.86 1.97 1.56
N PRO A 32 -1.80 2.61 2.75
CA PRO A 32 -2.94 3.26 3.34
C PRO A 32 -3.30 4.53 2.58
N PHE A 33 -4.58 4.89 2.62
CA PHE A 33 -5.04 6.18 2.08
C PHE A 33 -4.50 7.34 2.94
N SER A 34 -3.88 8.34 2.31
CA SER A 34 -3.31 9.50 3.00
C SER A 34 -3.64 10.81 2.29
N VAL A 35 -3.97 11.84 3.08
CA VAL A 35 -4.19 13.21 2.55
C VAL A 35 -2.91 13.75 1.92
N ARG A 36 -1.75 13.50 2.52
CA ARG A 36 -0.43 13.90 1.98
C ARG A 36 -0.18 13.35 0.58
N MET A 37 -0.70 12.16 0.31
CA MET A 37 -0.58 11.55 -1.01
C MET A 37 -1.41 12.29 -2.06
N LYS A 38 -2.63 12.73 -1.71
CA LYS A 38 -3.43 13.60 -2.58
C LYS A 38 -2.76 14.94 -2.83
N GLU A 39 -2.16 15.53 -1.78
CA GLU A 39 -1.42 16.80 -1.89
C GLU A 39 -0.22 16.64 -2.83
N ALA A 40 0.61 15.61 -2.64
CA ALA A 40 1.75 15.34 -3.50
C ALA A 40 1.36 15.17 -4.99
N VAL A 41 0.28 14.42 -5.26
CA VAL A 41 -0.25 14.25 -6.62
C VAL A 41 -0.71 15.59 -7.22
N ARG A 42 -1.35 16.44 -6.42
CA ARG A 42 -1.80 17.77 -6.86
C ARG A 42 -0.62 18.69 -7.18
N GLU A 43 0.47 18.61 -6.42
CA GLU A 43 1.71 19.35 -6.69
C GLU A 43 2.55 18.73 -7.81
N GLY A 44 2.15 17.56 -8.35
CA GLY A 44 2.90 16.84 -9.38
C GLY A 44 4.23 16.28 -8.88
N GLN A 45 4.37 16.05 -7.58
CA GLN A 45 5.60 15.58 -6.95
C GLN A 45 5.43 14.16 -6.42
N SER A 46 6.54 13.43 -6.38
CA SER A 46 6.59 12.12 -5.73
C SER A 46 6.33 12.25 -4.23
N ILE A 47 5.61 11.28 -3.65
CA ILE A 47 5.36 11.24 -2.20
C ILE A 47 6.68 11.12 -1.40
N PHE A 48 7.71 10.53 -1.99
CA PHE A 48 9.05 10.45 -1.41
C PHE A 48 9.71 11.83 -1.28
N SER A 49 9.43 12.75 -2.19
CA SER A 49 9.96 14.12 -2.17
C SER A 49 9.09 15.03 -1.30
N TYR A 50 7.77 14.85 -1.37
CA TYR A 50 6.79 15.69 -0.65
C TYR A 50 6.75 15.39 0.85
N ASP A 51 6.75 14.10 1.24
CA ASP A 51 6.70 13.66 2.64
C ASP A 51 7.61 12.44 2.87
N PRO A 52 8.94 12.62 2.90
CA PRO A 52 9.91 11.52 2.95
C PRO A 52 9.79 10.63 4.19
N LYS A 53 9.22 11.12 5.29
CA LYS A 53 9.03 10.38 6.55
C LYS A 53 7.55 10.07 6.82
N GLY A 54 6.70 10.27 5.82
CA GLY A 54 5.26 10.04 5.90
C GLY A 54 4.91 8.57 6.00
N LYS A 55 3.77 8.27 6.66
CA LYS A 55 3.22 6.90 6.73
C LYS A 55 2.97 6.30 5.34
N ALA A 56 2.56 7.12 4.36
CA ALA A 56 2.34 6.68 2.99
C ALA A 56 3.66 6.30 2.31
N THR A 57 4.70 7.11 2.48
CA THR A 57 6.05 6.87 1.94
C THR A 57 6.67 5.61 2.50
N GLU A 58 6.57 5.41 3.81
CA GLU A 58 7.01 4.18 4.48
C GLU A 58 6.26 2.95 3.97
N ALA A 59 4.95 3.05 3.76
CA ALA A 59 4.17 1.95 3.19
C ALA A 59 4.60 1.62 1.75
N TYR A 60 4.85 2.63 0.91
CA TYR A 60 5.40 2.42 -0.43
C TYR A 60 6.78 1.76 -0.41
N ARG A 61 7.64 2.16 0.53
CA ARG A 61 8.96 1.54 0.69
C ARG A 61 8.83 0.06 1.06
N ARG A 62 8.00 -0.27 2.05
CA ARG A 62 7.78 -1.66 2.49
C ARG A 62 7.24 -2.56 1.38
N VAL A 63 6.25 -2.08 0.61
CA VAL A 63 5.72 -2.84 -0.54
C VAL A 63 6.81 -3.06 -1.58
N THR A 64 7.63 -2.05 -1.86
CA THR A 64 8.74 -2.18 -2.82
C THR A 64 9.77 -3.19 -2.35
N GLU A 65 10.14 -3.19 -1.07
CA GLU A 65 11.04 -4.18 -0.48
C GLU A 65 10.47 -5.60 -0.54
N GLU A 66 9.16 -5.77 -0.35
CA GLU A 66 8.48 -7.06 -0.46
C GLU A 66 8.49 -7.57 -1.90
N VAL A 67 8.16 -6.73 -2.88
CA VAL A 67 8.22 -7.06 -4.31
C VAL A 67 9.64 -7.45 -4.73
N LEU A 68 10.66 -6.72 -4.26
CA LEU A 68 12.07 -7.05 -4.57
C LEU A 68 12.52 -8.38 -3.97
N LYS A 69 11.98 -8.78 -2.82
CA LYS A 69 12.26 -10.08 -2.20
C LYS A 69 11.54 -11.23 -2.90
N ASP A 70 10.33 -11.00 -3.38
CA ASP A 70 9.53 -12.01 -4.10
C ASP A 70 10.00 -12.20 -5.55
N ALA A 71 10.61 -11.18 -6.15
CA ALA A 71 11.16 -11.24 -7.51
C ALA A 71 12.51 -11.98 -7.64
N ILE A 72 13.10 -12.45 -6.52
CA ILE A 72 14.39 -13.16 -6.47
C ILE A 72 14.14 -14.60 -6.02
#